data_AF-A0A3N0C224-F1
#
_entry.id   AF-A0A3N0C224-F1
#
_cell.length_a   1.000
_cell.length_b   1.000
_cell.length_c   1.000
_cell.angle_alpha   90.00
_cell.angle_beta   90.00
_cell.angle_gamma   90.00
#
_symmetry.space_group_name_H-M   'P 1'
#
loop_
_entity.id
_entity.type
_entity.pdbx_description
1 polymer ?
#
loop_
_entity_poly.entity_id
_entity_poly.type
_entity_poly.pdbx_seq_one_letter_code
_entity_poly.pdbx_strand_id
1 'polypeptide(L)'
;MKEYFKFRDPFDKSPHKFEIGNPIKFDRKKGDNFFFKKFFSLEPVEYAGYYQFHLDWFVLNNENTEKDFFAHVLDKIDDQIAHYHKKSLTALDTIKILDALTKFKEVVEKFDKWHIKMGLETVVSEKDIEILKLKKEILLLKKQIKLLSRYEPDQKIRLDGNLTQLIDLIKQIQELETPDGKRLARSQSQSPWYKMIGGYFQHG
;
A
#
# COMPACT_ATOMS: atom_id res chain seq x y z
N MET A 1 6.36 -13.53 30.82
CA MET A 1 6.28 -12.07 30.54
C MET A 1 7.06 -11.86 29.25
N LYS A 2 6.44 -11.31 28.21
CA LYS A 2 7.12 -11.06 26.93
C LYS A 2 8.14 -9.94 27.12
N GLU A 3 9.34 -10.11 26.57
CA GLU A 3 10.33 -9.04 26.52
C GLU A 3 10.09 -8.22 25.25
N TYR A 4 9.64 -6.98 25.40
CA TYR A 4 9.30 -6.12 24.27
C TYR A 4 10.53 -5.47 23.63
N PHE A 5 11.59 -5.20 24.39
CA PHE A 5 12.70 -4.38 23.92
C PHE A 5 14.05 -5.06 24.04
N LYS A 6 14.91 -4.84 23.05
CA LYS A 6 16.32 -5.25 23.05
C LYS A 6 17.12 -4.48 24.10
N PHE A 7 17.53 -5.19 25.14
CA PHE A 7 18.53 -4.71 26.09
C PHE A 7 19.96 -4.88 25.56
N ARG A 8 20.86 -4.05 26.09
CA ARG A 8 22.31 -4.24 25.90
C ARG A 8 22.77 -5.57 26.45
N ASP A 9 23.56 -6.28 25.66
CA ASP A 9 24.16 -7.52 26.12
C ASP A 9 25.34 -7.23 27.06
N PRO A 10 25.52 -8.03 28.13
CA PRO A 10 26.70 -7.91 28.98
C PRO A 10 27.97 -8.06 28.15
N PHE A 11 28.95 -7.19 28.40
CA PHE A 11 30.27 -7.21 27.76
C PHE A 11 30.30 -6.92 26.26
N ASP A 12 29.18 -6.48 25.67
CA ASP A 12 29.20 -5.96 24.29
C ASP A 12 29.98 -4.64 24.23
N LYS A 13 31.01 -4.62 23.38
CA LYS A 13 31.92 -3.48 23.18
C LYS A 13 31.42 -2.51 22.10
N SER A 14 30.41 -2.90 21.32
CA SER A 14 29.85 -2.08 20.25
C SER A 14 28.32 -2.20 20.19
N PRO A 15 27.61 -1.87 21.28
CA PRO A 15 26.16 -1.99 21.32
C PRO A 15 25.52 -1.10 20.28
N HIS A 16 24.45 -1.60 19.65
CA HIS A 16 23.70 -0.77 18.71
C HIS A 16 23.17 0.46 19.45
N LYS A 17 23.15 1.61 18.77
CA LYS A 17 22.85 2.90 19.41
C LYS A 17 21.47 2.95 20.09
N PHE A 18 20.55 2.08 19.67
CA PHE A 18 19.18 1.96 20.16
C PHE A 18 18.98 0.90 21.25
N GLU A 19 20.00 0.14 21.62
CA GLU A 19 19.88 -0.79 22.73
C GLU A 19 19.70 -0.06 24.07
N ILE A 20 18.80 -0.61 24.90
CA ILE A 20 18.38 0.00 26.16
C ILE A 20 19.06 -0.64 27.38
N GLY A 21 19.05 0.08 28.50
CA GLY A 21 19.58 -0.42 29.77
C GLY A 21 21.09 -0.31 29.93
N ASN A 22 21.58 -0.72 31.10
CA ASN A 22 23.00 -0.77 31.45
C ASN A 22 23.49 -2.22 31.29
N PRO A 23 24.66 -2.50 30.70
CA PRO A 23 25.15 -3.86 30.48
C PRO A 23 25.41 -4.69 31.76
N ILE A 24 25.48 -4.10 32.96
CA ILE A 24 25.98 -4.80 34.17
C ILE A 24 24.87 -5.16 35.18
N LYS A 25 23.87 -4.30 35.41
CA LYS A 25 22.75 -4.58 36.33
C LYS A 25 21.46 -3.93 35.83
N PHE A 26 20.47 -4.73 35.44
CA PHE A 26 19.15 -4.24 35.04
C PHE A 26 18.05 -5.23 35.38
N ASP A 27 16.92 -4.68 35.78
CA ASP A 27 15.68 -5.42 35.97
C ASP A 27 14.90 -5.38 34.65
N ARG A 28 14.86 -6.51 33.94
CA ARG A 28 14.14 -6.63 32.65
C ARG A 28 12.65 -6.35 32.79
N LYS A 29 12.08 -6.48 34.00
CA LYS A 29 10.68 -6.10 34.27
C LYS A 29 10.44 -4.60 34.14
N LYS A 30 11.49 -3.78 34.13
CA LYS A 30 11.43 -2.33 33.93
C LYS A 30 11.75 -1.92 32.48
N GLY A 31 11.55 -2.82 31.51
CA GLY A 31 11.80 -2.57 30.08
C GLY A 31 11.20 -1.26 29.58
N ASP A 32 9.93 -0.99 29.88
CA ASP A 32 9.26 0.26 29.49
C ASP A 32 10.00 1.50 30.00
N ASN A 33 10.45 1.49 31.26
CA ASN A 33 11.18 2.62 31.84
C ASN A 33 12.53 2.85 31.15
N PHE A 34 13.25 1.77 30.82
CA PHE A 34 14.51 1.89 30.09
C PHE A 34 14.30 2.35 28.65
N PHE A 35 13.20 1.91 28.03
CA PHE A 35 12.79 2.35 26.70
C PHE A 35 12.50 3.85 26.66
N PHE A 36 11.69 4.38 27.58
CA PHE A 36 11.42 5.82 27.64
C PHE A 36 12.64 6.64 28.05
N LYS A 37 13.46 6.13 28.99
CA LYS A 37 14.71 6.79 29.36
C LYS A 37 15.64 6.97 28.16
N LYS A 38 15.73 5.95 27.30
CA LYS A 38 16.53 6.03 26.07
C LYS A 38 15.88 6.97 25.06
N PHE A 39 14.58 6.85 24.84
CA PHE A 39 13.79 7.72 23.96
C PHE A 39 14.01 9.22 24.25
N PHE A 40 13.94 9.66 25.52
CA PHE A 40 14.13 11.07 25.88
C PHE A 40 15.54 11.61 25.62
N SER A 41 16.50 10.75 25.29
CA SER A 41 17.86 11.16 24.89
C SER A 41 18.08 11.22 23.38
N LEU A 42 17.05 10.90 22.58
CA LEU A 42 17.14 10.84 21.12
C LEU A 42 16.62 12.12 20.48
N GLU A 43 17.12 12.40 19.27
CA GLU A 43 16.57 13.45 18.42
C GLU A 43 15.35 12.94 17.62
N PRO A 44 14.40 13.82 17.22
CA PRO A 44 13.19 13.41 16.49
C PRO A 44 13.44 12.62 15.21
N VAL A 45 14.56 12.89 14.52
CA VAL A 45 14.97 12.16 13.30
C VAL A 45 15.27 10.68 13.58
N GLU A 46 15.57 10.32 14.83
CA GLU A 46 15.93 8.96 15.22
C GLU A 46 14.74 8.12 15.66
N TYR A 47 13.58 8.75 15.90
CA TYR A 47 12.40 8.10 16.47
C TYR A 47 11.92 6.89 15.67
N ALA A 48 11.84 7.02 14.34
CA ALA A 48 11.40 5.94 13.47
C ALA A 48 12.36 4.75 13.51
N GLY A 49 13.67 5.03 13.45
CA GLY A 49 14.70 3.99 13.53
C GLY A 49 14.72 3.31 14.90
N TYR A 50 14.49 4.06 15.97
CA TYR A 50 14.43 3.53 17.32
C TYR A 50 13.25 2.57 17.52
N TYR A 51 12.06 2.97 17.05
CA TYR A 51 10.89 2.11 17.05
C TYR A 51 11.11 0.83 16.23
N GLN A 52 11.55 0.99 14.97
CA GLN A 52 11.76 -0.14 14.05
C GLN A 52 12.79 -1.13 14.58
N PHE A 53 13.90 -0.66 15.15
CA PHE A 53 14.93 -1.52 15.74
C PHE A 53 14.37 -2.46 16.82
N HIS A 54 13.53 -1.93 17.71
CA HIS A 54 12.92 -2.75 18.75
C HIS A 54 11.83 -3.66 18.21
N LEU A 55 11.08 -3.21 17.21
CA LEU A 55 10.10 -4.05 16.54
C LEU A 55 10.75 -5.25 15.84
N ASP A 56 11.80 -5.01 15.05
CA ASP A 56 12.55 -6.05 14.34
C ASP A 56 13.12 -7.09 15.31
N TRP A 57 13.71 -6.62 16.40
CA TRP A 57 14.21 -7.52 17.44
C TRP A 57 13.07 -8.30 18.10
N PHE A 58 11.95 -7.66 18.42
CA PHE A 58 10.81 -8.32 19.05
C PHE A 58 10.23 -9.43 18.17
N VAL A 59 10.02 -9.14 16.87
CA VAL A 59 9.50 -10.10 15.88
C VAL A 59 10.48 -11.25 15.65
N LEU A 60 11.79 -11.01 15.71
CA LEU A 60 12.80 -12.06 15.58
C LEU A 60 12.77 -13.04 16.78
N ASN A 61 12.45 -12.55 17.97
CA ASN A 61 12.57 -13.31 19.23
C ASN A 61 11.23 -13.82 19.78
N ASN A 62 10.11 -13.46 19.15
CA ASN A 62 8.77 -13.87 19.56
C ASN A 62 8.00 -14.32 18.31
N GLU A 63 7.01 -15.22 18.45
CA GLU A 63 6.21 -15.73 17.33
C GLU A 63 5.38 -14.63 16.65
N ASN A 64 5.97 -13.93 15.68
CA ASN A 64 5.39 -12.94 14.77
C ASN A 64 4.15 -12.17 15.30
N THR A 65 4.37 -11.37 16.33
CA THR A 65 3.34 -10.58 17.01
C THR A 65 3.55 -9.07 16.83
N GLU A 66 3.86 -8.63 15.59
CA GLU A 66 4.07 -7.21 15.24
C GLU A 66 2.95 -6.31 15.79
N LYS A 67 1.69 -6.78 15.71
CA LYS A 67 0.51 -6.13 16.28
C LYS A 67 0.58 -5.96 17.80
N ASP A 68 1.02 -6.99 18.53
CA ASP A 68 1.12 -6.93 19.99
C ASP A 68 2.18 -5.91 20.41
N PHE A 69 3.32 -5.89 19.70
CA PHE A 69 4.36 -4.90 19.96
C PHE A 69 3.85 -3.49 19.71
N PHE A 70 3.22 -3.26 18.56
CA PHE A 70 2.64 -1.98 18.22
C PHE A 70 1.63 -1.53 19.27
N ALA A 71 0.69 -2.39 19.66
CA ALA A 71 -0.31 -2.09 20.68
C ALA A 71 0.33 -1.77 22.05
N HIS A 72 1.32 -2.56 22.48
CA HIS A 72 2.04 -2.33 23.73
C HIS A 72 2.77 -0.99 23.75
N VAL A 73 3.52 -0.66 22.69
CA VAL A 73 4.25 0.61 22.62
C VAL A 73 3.29 1.80 22.60
N LEU A 74 2.20 1.70 21.84
CA LEU A 74 1.22 2.76 21.74
C LEU A 74 0.52 3.03 23.08
N ASP A 75 0.06 1.98 23.76
CA ASP A 75 -0.51 2.03 25.11
C ASP A 75 0.44 2.70 26.10
N LYS A 76 1.71 2.32 26.06
CA LYS A 76 2.74 2.87 26.95
C LYS A 76 3.07 4.34 26.66
N ILE A 77 3.01 4.77 25.40
CA ILE A 77 3.15 6.20 25.06
C ILE A 77 1.95 6.98 25.60
N ASP A 78 0.73 6.46 25.44
CA ASP A 78 -0.49 7.09 25.93
C ASP A 78 -0.50 7.19 27.47
N ASP A 79 -0.03 6.15 28.18
CA ASP A 79 0.20 6.17 29.63
C ASP A 79 1.17 7.30 30.06
N GLN A 80 2.29 7.46 29.35
CA GLN A 80 3.28 8.50 29.66
C GLN A 80 2.71 9.90 29.41
N ILE A 81 2.00 10.10 28.28
CA ILE A 81 1.33 11.37 27.98
C ILE A 81 0.33 11.70 29.09
N ALA A 82 -0.50 10.75 29.51
CA ALA A 82 -1.45 10.92 30.61
C ALA A 82 -0.75 11.23 31.96
N HIS A 83 0.39 10.59 32.24
CA HIS A 83 1.19 10.86 33.42
C HIS A 83 1.70 12.32 33.45
N TYR A 84 2.28 12.80 32.34
CA TYR A 84 2.81 14.16 32.26
C TYR A 84 1.72 15.24 32.15
N HIS A 85 0.53 14.92 31.63
CA HIS A 85 -0.62 15.83 31.69
C HIS A 85 -1.14 16.06 33.10
N LYS A 86 -1.06 15.05 33.98
CA LYS A 86 -1.41 15.17 35.40
C LYS A 86 -0.34 15.95 36.19
N LYS A 87 0.88 16.03 35.66
CA LYS A 87 1.95 16.87 36.20
C LYS A 87 1.69 18.34 35.84
N SER A 88 2.28 19.28 36.57
CA SER A 88 2.10 20.71 36.31
C SER A 88 2.38 21.06 34.84
N LEU A 89 1.33 21.52 34.14
CA LEU A 89 1.34 21.86 32.72
C LEU A 89 2.11 23.15 32.41
N THR A 90 2.48 23.94 33.43
CA THR A 90 3.18 25.21 33.27
C THR A 90 4.70 25.08 33.36
N ALA A 91 5.21 23.91 33.75
CA ALA A 91 6.65 23.67 33.78
C ALA A 91 7.18 23.44 32.35
N LEU A 92 8.19 24.22 31.95
CA LEU A 92 8.83 24.11 30.63
C LEU A 92 9.30 22.68 30.30
N ASP A 93 9.79 21.95 31.29
CA ASP A 93 10.22 20.56 31.12
C ASP A 93 9.06 19.62 30.80
N THR A 94 7.89 19.81 31.43
CA THR A 94 6.68 19.04 31.13
C THR A 94 6.23 19.27 29.70
N ILE A 95 6.26 20.52 29.23
CA ILE A 95 5.87 20.89 27.86
C ILE A 95 6.80 20.22 26.84
N LYS A 96 8.11 20.28 27.04
CA LYS A 96 9.10 19.62 26.16
C LYS A 96 8.91 18.11 26.10
N ILE A 97 8.64 17.48 27.24
CA ILE A 97 8.41 16.04 27.33
C ILE A 97 7.13 15.65 26.57
N LEU A 98 6.04 16.40 26.76
CA LEU A 98 4.78 16.16 26.05
C LEU A 98 4.92 16.35 24.53
N ASP A 99 5.65 17.38 24.09
CA ASP A 99 5.97 17.59 22.67
C ASP A 99 6.77 16.42 22.09
N ALA A 100 7.81 15.96 22.79
CA ALA A 100 8.60 14.80 22.37
C ALA A 100 7.73 13.53 22.27
N LEU A 101 6.92 13.22 23.29
CA LEU A 101 6.02 12.07 23.31
C LEU A 101 4.98 12.14 22.19
N THR A 102 4.44 13.33 21.90
CA THR A 102 3.45 13.53 20.82
C THR A 102 4.08 13.27 19.46
N LYS A 103 5.27 13.83 19.19
CA LYS A 103 6.03 13.55 17.96
C LYS A 103 6.38 12.07 17.81
N PHE A 104 6.72 11.41 18.92
CA PHE A 104 7.01 9.98 18.89
C PHE A 104 5.76 9.16 18.57
N LYS A 105 4.63 9.50 19.18
CA LYS A 105 3.32 8.91 18.91
C LYS A 105 2.96 9.02 17.43
N GLU A 106 3.09 10.21 16.84
CA GLU A 106 2.84 10.44 15.41
C GLU A 106 3.74 9.59 14.50
N VAL A 107 5.01 9.39 14.90
CA VAL A 107 5.92 8.50 14.18
C VAL A 107 5.45 7.05 14.27
N VAL A 108 5.13 6.58 15.48
CA VAL A 108 4.65 5.20 15.70
C VAL A 108 3.36 4.94 14.94
N GLU A 109 2.40 5.88 14.95
CA GLU A 109 1.12 5.77 14.24
C GLU A 109 1.27 5.58 12.73
N LYS A 110 2.36 6.05 12.11
CA LYS A 110 2.65 5.77 10.68
C LYS A 110 2.94 4.30 10.40
N PHE A 111 3.30 3.52 11.42
CA PHE A 111 3.48 2.08 11.34
C PHE A 111 2.19 1.30 11.63
N ASP A 112 1.06 1.98 11.90
CA ASP A 112 -0.22 1.32 12.17
C ASP A 112 -0.81 0.68 10.90
N LYS A 113 -0.52 -0.60 10.70
CA LYS A 113 -1.13 -1.42 9.64
C LYS A 113 -2.45 -2.06 10.07
N TRP A 114 -2.83 -1.93 11.35
CA TRP A 114 -3.99 -2.62 11.94
C TRP A 114 -5.15 -1.67 12.23
N HIS A 115 -4.98 -0.38 11.97
CA HIS A 115 -5.97 0.66 12.23
C HIS A 115 -6.46 0.64 13.68
N ILE A 116 -5.56 0.43 14.64
CA ILE A 116 -5.92 0.33 16.07
C ILE A 116 -6.54 1.66 16.57
N LYS A 117 -6.16 2.79 15.96
CA LYS A 117 -6.66 4.12 16.35
C LYS A 117 -7.77 4.70 15.49
N MET A 118 -7.93 4.23 14.25
CA MET A 118 -9.11 4.61 13.48
C MET A 118 -10.27 3.75 13.99
N GLY A 119 -11.28 4.38 14.58
CA GLY A 119 -12.47 3.65 15.00
C GLY A 119 -12.95 2.78 13.84
N LEU A 120 -13.31 1.53 14.12
CA LEU A 120 -13.74 0.55 13.12
C LEU A 120 -14.73 1.18 12.11
N GLU A 121 -15.59 2.07 12.61
CA GLU A 121 -16.57 2.85 11.86
C GLU A 121 -15.97 3.82 10.82
N THR A 122 -14.86 4.50 11.14
CA THR A 122 -14.15 5.38 10.20
C THR A 122 -13.48 4.58 9.08
N VAL A 123 -12.83 3.46 9.43
CA VAL A 123 -12.21 2.55 8.45
C VAL A 123 -13.27 1.95 7.54
N VAL A 124 -14.38 1.47 8.11
CA VAL A 124 -15.50 0.90 7.35
C VAL A 124 -16.09 1.96 6.43
N SER A 125 -16.28 3.20 6.89
CA SER A 125 -16.82 4.29 6.08
C SER A 125 -15.91 4.65 4.89
N GLU A 126 -14.59 4.76 5.11
CA GLU A 126 -13.63 5.02 4.03
C GLU A 126 -13.61 3.87 3.01
N LYS A 127 -13.61 2.63 3.50
CA LYS A 127 -13.67 1.44 2.64
C LYS A 127 -14.98 1.33 1.89
N ASP A 128 -16.11 1.68 2.49
CA ASP A 128 -17.41 1.72 1.82
C ASP A 128 -17.47 2.80 0.73
N ILE A 129 -16.87 3.98 0.97
CA ILE A 129 -16.72 5.02 -0.04
C ILE A 129 -15.88 4.51 -1.23
N GLU A 130 -14.76 3.84 -0.94
CA GLU A 130 -13.89 3.26 -1.97
C GLU A 130 -14.59 2.14 -2.75
N ILE A 131 -15.32 1.26 -2.07
CA ILE A 131 -16.15 0.21 -2.67
C ILE A 131 -17.22 0.83 -3.57
N LEU A 132 -17.88 1.90 -3.15
CA LEU A 132 -18.89 2.59 -3.97
C LEU A 132 -18.27 3.23 -5.22
N LYS A 133 -17.08 3.83 -5.10
CA LYS A 133 -16.34 4.38 -6.23
C LYS A 133 -15.97 3.29 -7.24
N LEU A 134 -15.38 2.19 -6.76
CA LEU A 134 -15.00 1.05 -7.60
C LEU A 134 -16.21 0.41 -8.27
N LYS A 135 -17.33 0.24 -7.57
CA LYS A 135 -18.58 -0.27 -8.15
C LYS A 135 -19.11 0.62 -9.28
N LYS A 136 -19.04 1.95 -9.12
CA LYS A 136 -19.42 2.92 -10.17
C LYS A 136 -18.51 2.79 -11.39
N GLU A 137 -17.21 2.68 -11.18
CA GLU A 137 -16.23 2.53 -12.26
C GLU A 137 -16.43 1.21 -13.01
N ILE A 138 -16.63 0.10 -12.31
CA ILE A 138 -16.97 -1.20 -12.92
C ILE A 138 -18.24 -1.09 -13.77
N LEU A 139 -19.28 -0.41 -13.28
CA LEU A 139 -20.51 -0.22 -14.04
C LEU A 139 -20.26 0.59 -15.32
N LEU A 140 -19.45 1.65 -15.24
CA LEU A 140 -19.12 2.50 -16.37
C LEU A 140 -18.28 1.75 -17.42
N LEU A 141 -17.25 1.03 -16.98
CA LEU A 141 -16.41 0.20 -17.85
C LEU A 141 -17.22 -0.92 -18.50
N LYS A 142 -18.12 -1.58 -17.77
CA LYS A 142 -19.03 -2.60 -18.35
C LYS A 142 -19.95 -1.99 -19.42
N LYS A 143 -20.45 -0.78 -19.22
CA LYS A 143 -21.25 -0.06 -20.23
C LYS A 143 -20.41 0.28 -21.46
N GLN A 144 -19.18 0.73 -21.28
CA GLN A 144 -18.26 1.02 -22.39
C GLN A 144 -17.93 -0.25 -23.18
N ILE A 145 -17.60 -1.36 -22.52
CA ILE A 145 -17.37 -2.66 -23.18
C ILE A 145 -18.60 -3.06 -23.98
N LYS A 146 -19.80 -3.00 -23.39
CA LYS A 146 -21.05 -3.36 -24.09
C LYS A 146 -21.32 -2.47 -25.33
N LEU A 147 -20.95 -1.20 -25.27
CA LEU A 147 -21.08 -0.28 -26.41
C LEU A 147 -20.08 -0.63 -27.52
N LEU A 148 -18.83 -0.91 -27.15
CA LEU A 148 -17.76 -1.26 -28.10
C LEU A 148 -18.01 -2.63 -28.73
N SER A 149 -18.47 -3.60 -27.95
CA SER A 149 -18.76 -4.97 -28.40
C SER A 149 -20.10 -5.09 -29.14
N ARG A 150 -20.87 -4.00 -29.31
CA ARG A 150 -22.18 -4.03 -29.99
C ARG A 150 -22.10 -4.55 -31.42
N TYR A 151 -20.96 -4.33 -32.08
CA TYR A 151 -20.69 -4.73 -33.45
C TYR A 151 -19.57 -5.78 -33.54
N GLU A 152 -19.15 -6.32 -32.40
CA GLU A 152 -18.28 -7.47 -32.39
C GLU A 152 -19.10 -8.70 -32.76
N PRO A 153 -18.60 -9.52 -33.69
CA PRO A 153 -19.29 -10.73 -34.10
C PRO A 153 -19.20 -11.75 -32.96
N ASP A 154 -20.32 -12.44 -32.69
CA ASP A 154 -20.37 -13.55 -31.73
C ASP A 154 -19.56 -14.76 -32.22
N GLN A 155 -19.41 -14.91 -33.54
CA GLN A 155 -18.57 -15.92 -34.17
C GLN A 155 -17.88 -15.39 -35.43
N LYS A 156 -16.68 -15.91 -35.71
CA LYS A 156 -15.98 -15.62 -36.97
C LYS A 156 -16.64 -16.36 -38.12
N ILE A 157 -16.74 -15.71 -39.27
CA ILE A 157 -17.19 -16.30 -40.53
C ILE A 157 -16.17 -17.38 -40.92
N ARG A 158 -16.62 -18.62 -41.05
CA ARG A 158 -15.79 -19.73 -41.51
C ARG A 158 -15.69 -19.67 -43.03
N LEU A 159 -14.46 -19.73 -43.54
CA LEU A 159 -14.18 -19.82 -44.96
C LEU A 159 -13.96 -21.29 -45.33
N ASP A 160 -14.86 -21.83 -46.15
CA ASP A 160 -14.67 -23.14 -46.78
C ASP A 160 -13.67 -23.08 -47.95
N GLY A 161 -13.45 -21.87 -48.50
CA GLY A 161 -12.47 -21.57 -49.54
C GLY A 161 -11.13 -21.06 -48.99
N ASN A 162 -10.18 -20.79 -49.89
CA ASN A 162 -8.82 -20.37 -49.54
C ASN A 162 -8.79 -18.90 -49.04
N LEU A 163 -8.11 -18.66 -47.92
CA LEU A 163 -7.88 -17.32 -47.34
C LEU A 163 -7.30 -16.32 -48.36
N THR A 164 -6.50 -16.81 -49.30
CA THR A 164 -5.88 -16.03 -50.36
C THR A 164 -6.93 -15.37 -51.26
N GLN A 165 -8.06 -16.03 -51.53
CA GLN A 165 -9.15 -15.46 -52.33
C GLN A 165 -9.85 -14.31 -51.60
N LEU A 166 -10.07 -14.44 -50.29
CA LEU A 166 -10.62 -13.35 -49.48
C LEU A 166 -9.69 -12.13 -49.47
N ILE A 167 -8.37 -12.37 -49.32
CA ILE A 167 -7.37 -11.29 -49.36
C ILE A 167 -7.42 -10.58 -50.72
N ASP A 168 -7.53 -11.34 -51.82
CA ASP A 168 -7.63 -10.77 -53.16
C ASP A 168 -8.89 -9.90 -53.32
N LEU A 169 -10.06 -10.40 -52.90
CA LEU A 169 -11.31 -9.63 -52.91
C LEU A 169 -11.21 -8.33 -52.11
N ILE A 170 -10.55 -8.36 -50.94
CA ILE A 170 -10.34 -7.16 -50.13
C ILE A 170 -9.39 -6.16 -50.81
N LYS A 171 -8.39 -6.63 -51.57
CA LYS A 171 -7.56 -5.73 -52.39
C LYS A 171 -8.37 -5.09 -53.51
N GLN A 172 -9.24 -5.85 -54.17
CA GLN A 172 -10.14 -5.30 -55.19
C GLN A 172 -11.03 -4.18 -54.60
N ILE A 173 -11.55 -4.36 -53.37
CA ILE A 173 -12.32 -3.32 -52.68
C ILE A 173 -11.50 -2.03 -52.44
N GLN A 174 -10.20 -2.15 -52.15
CA GLN A 174 -9.32 -0.99 -51.94
C GLN A 174 -9.05 -0.21 -53.23
N GLU A 175 -9.23 -0.84 -54.39
CA GLU A 175 -9.04 -0.25 -55.72
C GLU A 175 -10.32 0.34 -56.30
N LEU A 176 -11.49 0.06 -55.71
CA LEU A 176 -12.77 0.62 -56.15
C LEU A 176 -12.81 2.15 -55.98
N GLU A 177 -13.36 2.82 -56.99
CA GLU A 177 -13.57 4.27 -57.00
C GLU A 177 -15.06 4.62 -57.07
N THR A 178 -15.45 5.71 -56.42
CA THR A 178 -16.78 6.31 -56.56
C THR A 178 -16.88 7.04 -57.90
N PRO A 179 -18.10 7.35 -58.39
CA PRO A 179 -18.29 8.11 -59.64
C PRO A 179 -17.54 9.46 -59.68
N ASP A 180 -17.20 9.99 -58.50
CA ASP A 180 -16.47 11.26 -58.31
C ASP A 180 -14.93 11.08 -58.36
N GLY A 181 -14.44 9.89 -58.71
CA GLY A 181 -13.00 9.57 -58.81
C GLY A 181 -12.27 9.41 -57.47
N LYS A 182 -13.00 9.25 -56.36
CA LYS A 182 -12.41 9.00 -55.04
C LYS A 182 -12.44 7.52 -54.70
N ARG A 183 -11.39 7.01 -54.06
CA ARG A 183 -11.41 5.62 -53.55
C ARG A 183 -12.57 5.39 -52.59
N LEU A 184 -13.31 4.31 -52.81
CA LEU A 184 -14.45 3.87 -52.00
C LEU A 184 -14.03 3.61 -50.55
N ALA A 185 -12.92 2.90 -50.36
CA ALA A 185 -12.37 2.59 -49.05
C ALA A 185 -10.86 2.86 -49.02
N ARG A 186 -10.41 3.59 -48.00
CA ARG A 186 -9.02 4.05 -47.87
C ARG A 186 -8.58 3.98 -46.42
N SER A 187 -7.35 3.50 -46.21
CA SER A 187 -6.67 3.48 -44.91
C SER A 187 -5.24 3.99 -45.09
N GLN A 188 -4.65 4.57 -44.04
CA GLN A 188 -3.26 5.03 -44.08
C GLN A 188 -2.24 3.88 -44.12
N SER A 189 -2.63 2.71 -43.61
CA SER A 189 -1.81 1.50 -43.60
C SER A 189 -2.67 0.27 -43.90
N GLN A 190 -2.04 -0.89 -44.10
CA GLN A 190 -2.76 -2.16 -44.27
C GLN A 190 -3.28 -2.75 -42.94
N SER A 191 -2.88 -2.20 -41.79
CA SER A 191 -3.24 -2.74 -40.47
C SER A 191 -4.75 -2.88 -40.22
N PRO A 192 -5.62 -1.92 -40.60
CA PRO A 192 -7.07 -2.07 -40.43
C PRO A 192 -7.64 -3.26 -41.21
N TRP A 193 -7.14 -3.51 -42.42
CA TRP A 193 -7.58 -4.62 -43.26
C TRP A 193 -7.20 -5.98 -42.66
N TYR A 194 -5.96 -6.13 -42.19
CA TYR A 194 -5.53 -7.38 -41.54
C TYR A 194 -6.28 -7.64 -40.22
N LYS A 195 -6.55 -6.60 -39.43
CA LYS A 195 -7.34 -6.74 -38.19
C LYS A 195 -8.80 -7.13 -38.48
N MET A 196 -9.39 -6.58 -39.54
CA MET A 196 -10.73 -6.98 -39.97
C MET A 196 -10.74 -8.44 -40.43
N ILE A 197 -9.79 -8.86 -41.27
CA ILE A 197 -9.71 -10.26 -41.73
C ILE A 197 -9.54 -11.20 -40.52
N GLY A 198 -8.54 -10.95 -39.68
CA GLY A 198 -8.27 -11.81 -38.52
C GLY A 198 -9.33 -11.75 -37.43
N GLY A 199 -10.06 -10.63 -37.31
CA GLY A 199 -11.11 -10.42 -36.32
C GLY A 199 -12.43 -11.07 -36.71
N TYR A 200 -12.79 -11.05 -38.00
CA TYR A 200 -14.11 -11.46 -38.48
C TYR A 200 -14.12 -12.79 -39.27
N PHE A 201 -12.98 -13.27 -39.74
CA PHE A 201 -12.89 -14.49 -40.55
C PHE A 201 -11.95 -15.53 -39.92
N GLN A 202 -12.27 -16.81 -40.14
CA GLN A 202 -11.43 -17.95 -39.79
C GLN A 202 -11.33 -18.92 -40.97
N HIS A 203 -10.13 -19.48 -41.17
CA HIS A 203 -9.83 -20.43 -42.23
C HIS A 203 -9.25 -21.70 -41.59
N GLY A 204 -9.80 -22.86 -41.93
CA GLY A 204 -9.49 -24.16 -41.30
C GLY A 204 -10.74 -25.00 -41.11
#